data_AF-A0A1W9UNR6-F1
#
_entry.id   AF-A0A1W9UNR6-F1
#
_cell.length_a   1.000
_cell.length_b   1.000
_cell.length_c   1.000
_cell.angle_alpha   90.00
_cell.angle_beta   90.00
_cell.angle_gamma   90.00
#
_symmetry.space_group_name_H-M   'P 1'
#
loop_
_entity.id
_entity.type
_entity.pdbx_description
1 polymer ?
#
loop_
_entity_poly.entity_id
_entity_poly.type
_entity_poly.pdbx_seq_one_letter_code
_entity_poly.pdbx_strand_id
1 'polypeptide(L)'
;MAPFRSRFSIAQFAAGELQLLRERLGRQGFDPETIGLNGYGQIRNNQLLIPHILEAEVVIALDDDETVAPDYVRRAAAWVGREWRGNFIGGVAGPYLDAGGEWLLPEGKHAGNIFADKAAIMNAAARRLMEPGEALTVSPVAYGGNMVFHRALFSRVGFDPWIARGEDIDYVINARLQGWSFWFDRELTISHLPPQNYQSPVYARLRADVIRFVYEREKLARAGADPAQFDPYPGRFLRDDLETHALAALQEQALEADVARWGLPETIIAQARHRAQETPARYAVFAQTWPRLVDILAADRVLRDYWQARMR
;
A
#
# COMPACT_ATOMS: atom_id res chain seq x y z
N MET A 1 -9.45 -21.73 -10.38
CA MET A 1 -9.40 -22.21 -8.98
C MET A 1 -9.56 -23.74 -8.85
N ALA A 2 -10.49 -24.39 -9.55
CA ALA A 2 -10.77 -25.83 -9.40
C ALA A 2 -9.54 -26.77 -9.37
N PRO A 3 -8.48 -26.56 -10.20
CA PRO A 3 -7.30 -27.43 -10.17
C PRO A 3 -6.49 -27.37 -8.85
N PHE A 4 -6.65 -26.29 -8.08
CA PHE A 4 -5.83 -25.99 -6.90
C PHE A 4 -6.55 -26.29 -5.58
N ARG A 5 -7.89 -26.38 -5.58
CA ARG A 5 -8.71 -26.62 -4.38
C ARG A 5 -8.41 -27.95 -3.69
N SER A 6 -7.90 -28.94 -4.42
CA SER A 6 -7.51 -30.24 -3.85
C SER A 6 -6.17 -30.20 -3.10
N ARG A 7 -5.38 -29.13 -3.27
CA ARG A 7 -4.04 -28.97 -2.70
C ARG A 7 -3.94 -27.85 -1.68
N PHE A 8 -4.82 -26.85 -1.78
CA PHE A 8 -4.82 -25.67 -0.94
C PHE A 8 -6.24 -25.36 -0.45
N SER A 9 -6.35 -24.89 0.80
CA SER A 9 -7.57 -24.28 1.31
C SER A 9 -7.73 -22.89 0.67
N ILE A 10 -8.64 -22.79 -0.31
CA ILE A 10 -8.84 -21.55 -1.06
C ILE A 10 -10.27 -21.05 -0.89
N ALA A 11 -10.42 -19.88 -0.29
CA ALA A 11 -11.66 -19.11 -0.30
C ALA A 11 -11.52 -17.88 -1.19
N GLN A 12 -12.67 -17.39 -1.69
CA GLN A 12 -12.76 -16.17 -2.48
C GLN A 12 -13.60 -15.15 -1.72
N PHE A 13 -13.14 -13.91 -1.70
CA PHE A 13 -13.90 -12.75 -1.21
C PHE A 13 -14.40 -11.95 -2.41
N ALA A 14 -15.72 -11.87 -2.59
CA ALA A 14 -16.36 -11.16 -3.68
C ALA A 14 -17.53 -10.30 -3.16
N ALA A 15 -18.39 -9.81 -4.06
CA ALA A 15 -19.46 -8.86 -3.73
C ALA A 15 -20.41 -9.37 -2.63
N GLY A 16 -20.73 -10.68 -2.61
CA GLY A 16 -21.60 -11.27 -1.58
C GLY A 16 -20.95 -11.27 -0.19
N GLU A 17 -19.65 -11.60 -0.13
CA GLU A 17 -18.87 -11.58 1.11
C GLU A 17 -18.66 -10.15 1.61
N LEU A 18 -18.45 -9.20 0.69
CA LEU A 18 -18.40 -7.78 1.01
C LEU A 18 -19.72 -7.30 1.62
N GLN A 19 -20.86 -7.69 1.04
CA GLN A 19 -22.17 -7.31 1.56
C GLN A 19 -22.34 -7.83 2.99
N LEU A 20 -22.05 -9.11 3.24
CA LEU A 20 -22.10 -9.69 4.59
C LEU A 20 -21.20 -8.92 5.55
N LEU A 21 -19.93 -8.68 5.18
CA LEU A 21 -18.98 -7.97 6.04
C LEU A 21 -19.45 -6.55 6.39
N ARG A 22 -19.97 -5.81 5.40
CA ARG A 22 -20.52 -4.46 5.57
C ARG A 22 -21.77 -4.44 6.45
N GLU A 23 -22.66 -5.41 6.30
CA GLU A 23 -23.84 -5.55 7.15
C GLU A 23 -23.44 -5.79 8.62
N ARG A 24 -22.43 -6.63 8.86
CA ARG A 24 -21.91 -6.88 10.21
C ARG A 24 -21.24 -5.65 10.80
N LEU A 25 -20.44 -4.93 10.02
CA LEU A 25 -19.83 -3.65 10.42
C LEU A 25 -20.88 -2.59 10.78
N GLY A 26 -21.88 -2.40 9.93
CA GLY A 26 -22.93 -1.40 10.14
C GLY A 26 -23.75 -1.66 11.41
N ARG A 27 -24.03 -2.91 11.74
CA ARG A 27 -24.70 -3.30 13.01
C ARG A 27 -23.91 -2.91 14.26
N GLN A 28 -22.59 -2.74 14.13
CA GLN A 28 -21.68 -2.34 15.20
C GLN A 28 -21.43 -0.82 15.23
N GLY A 29 -22.06 -0.06 14.33
CA GLY A 29 -21.94 1.39 14.25
C GLY A 29 -20.68 1.87 13.53
N PHE A 30 -19.97 1.00 12.81
CA PHE A 30 -18.83 1.41 11.98
C PHE A 30 -19.28 1.80 10.57
N ASP A 31 -18.51 2.69 9.95
CA ASP A 31 -18.72 3.10 8.56
C ASP A 31 -18.37 1.95 7.59
N PRO A 32 -19.37 1.38 6.88
CA PRO A 32 -19.14 0.30 5.93
C PRO A 32 -18.34 0.73 4.69
N GLU A 33 -18.17 2.03 4.42
CA GLU A 33 -17.36 2.55 3.31
C GLU A 33 -15.87 2.37 3.53
N THR A 34 -15.42 2.11 4.76
CA THR A 34 -14.00 1.85 5.07
C THR A 34 -13.49 0.54 4.44
N ILE A 35 -14.41 -0.34 4.03
CA ILE A 35 -14.15 -1.63 3.41
C ILE A 35 -14.88 -1.72 2.07
N GLY A 36 -14.26 -2.33 1.05
CA GLY A 36 -14.77 -2.30 -0.31
C GLY A 36 -13.92 -3.08 -1.31
N LEU A 37 -14.37 -3.09 -2.57
CA LEU A 37 -13.72 -3.78 -3.69
C LEU A 37 -13.34 -2.82 -4.85
N ASN A 38 -13.44 -1.51 -4.63
CA ASN A 38 -13.25 -0.50 -5.69
C ASN A 38 -11.90 0.23 -5.59
N GLY A 39 -11.37 0.44 -4.38
CA GLY A 39 -10.07 1.06 -4.14
C GLY A 39 -9.08 0.06 -3.54
N TYR A 40 -7.80 0.17 -3.90
CA TYR A 40 -6.77 -0.74 -3.41
C TYR A 40 -6.67 -0.73 -1.88
N GLY A 41 -6.71 0.43 -1.21
CA GLY A 41 -6.69 0.47 0.26
C GLY A 41 -7.85 -0.32 0.90
N GLN A 42 -9.05 -0.19 0.35
CA GLN A 42 -10.21 -0.98 0.78
C GLN A 42 -10.05 -2.49 0.51
N ILE A 43 -9.51 -2.85 -0.66
CA ILE A 43 -9.22 -4.24 -1.04
C ILE A 43 -8.21 -4.85 -0.07
N ARG A 44 -7.11 -4.13 0.21
CA ARG A 44 -6.07 -4.53 1.15
C ARG A 44 -6.59 -4.60 2.60
N ASN A 45 -7.57 -3.79 2.99
CA ASN A 45 -8.22 -3.99 4.29
C ASN A 45 -8.96 -5.34 4.37
N ASN A 46 -9.59 -5.83 3.29
CA ASN A 46 -10.14 -7.20 3.29
C ASN A 46 -9.03 -8.26 3.44
N GLN A 47 -7.88 -8.04 2.80
CA GLN A 47 -6.70 -8.91 2.92
C GLN A 47 -6.21 -9.03 4.37
N LEU A 48 -6.44 -8.04 5.23
CA LEU A 48 -6.10 -8.10 6.65
C LEU A 48 -7.24 -8.68 7.50
N LEU A 49 -8.48 -8.24 7.27
CA LEU A 49 -9.63 -8.61 8.11
C LEU A 49 -10.01 -10.08 7.99
N ILE A 50 -10.04 -10.63 6.78
CA ILE A 50 -10.51 -12.01 6.57
C ILE A 50 -9.58 -13.03 7.22
N PRO A 51 -8.24 -12.97 7.03
CA PRO A 51 -7.33 -13.84 7.76
C PRO A 51 -7.44 -13.64 9.27
N HIS A 52 -7.66 -12.41 9.75
CA HIS A 52 -7.81 -12.17 11.19
C HIS A 52 -9.06 -12.85 11.78
N ILE A 53 -10.20 -12.79 11.09
CA ILE A 53 -11.43 -13.52 11.47
C ILE A 53 -11.18 -15.04 11.53
N LEU A 54 -10.31 -15.54 10.66
CA LEU A 54 -9.83 -16.93 10.63
C LEU A 54 -8.69 -17.22 11.61
N GLU A 55 -8.39 -16.29 12.52
CA GLU A 55 -7.35 -16.43 13.55
C GLU A 55 -5.92 -16.59 12.99
N ALA A 56 -5.66 -16.09 11.77
CA ALA A 56 -4.31 -16.06 11.21
C ALA A 56 -3.40 -15.13 12.02
N GLU A 57 -2.16 -15.57 12.25
CA GLU A 57 -1.12 -14.77 12.92
C GLU A 57 -0.33 -13.92 11.93
N VAL A 58 -0.08 -14.46 10.74
CA VAL A 58 0.69 -13.82 9.67
C VAL A 58 -0.15 -13.77 8.40
N VAL A 59 -0.11 -12.62 7.73
CA VAL A 59 -0.64 -12.44 6.37
C VAL A 59 0.53 -12.21 5.43
N ILE A 60 0.61 -13.00 4.36
CA ILE A 60 1.56 -12.81 3.26
C ILE A 60 0.75 -12.32 2.06
N ALA A 61 0.98 -11.08 1.63
CA ALA A 61 0.35 -10.51 0.45
C ALA A 61 1.08 -10.97 -0.81
N LEU A 62 0.30 -11.22 -1.86
CA LEU A 62 0.74 -11.57 -3.21
C LEU A 62 -0.31 -11.02 -4.19
N ASP A 63 0.15 -10.48 -5.30
CA ASP A 63 -0.68 -10.04 -6.42
C ASP A 63 -0.78 -11.14 -7.49
N ASP A 64 -1.75 -11.03 -8.40
CA ASP A 64 -2.09 -12.09 -9.36
C ASP A 64 -1.19 -12.13 -10.60
N ASP A 65 -0.33 -11.14 -10.76
CA ASP A 65 0.70 -11.03 -11.80
C ASP A 65 2.12 -11.31 -11.28
N GLU A 66 2.23 -12.02 -10.15
CA GLU A 66 3.50 -12.32 -9.50
C GLU A 66 3.82 -13.83 -9.45
N THR A 67 5.12 -14.15 -9.39
CA THR A 67 5.61 -15.51 -9.18
C THR A 67 6.65 -15.55 -8.08
N VAL A 68 6.59 -16.60 -7.26
CA VAL A 68 7.44 -16.79 -6.08
C VAL A 68 8.23 -18.10 -6.14
N ALA A 69 9.40 -18.11 -5.50
CA ALA A 69 10.18 -19.32 -5.32
C ALA A 69 9.46 -20.35 -4.42
N PRO A 70 9.72 -21.67 -4.56
CA PRO A 70 9.06 -22.71 -3.76
C PRO A 70 9.16 -22.55 -2.24
N ASP A 71 10.21 -21.89 -1.74
CA ASP A 71 10.46 -21.67 -0.33
C ASP A 71 10.10 -20.24 0.14
N TYR A 72 9.41 -19.45 -0.71
CA TYR A 72 9.05 -18.06 -0.40
C TYR A 72 8.26 -17.93 0.90
N VAL A 73 7.28 -18.79 1.17
CA VAL A 73 6.52 -18.76 2.43
C VAL A 73 7.43 -18.91 3.66
N ARG A 74 8.47 -19.76 3.57
CA ARG A 74 9.46 -19.93 4.64
C ARG A 74 10.30 -18.68 4.82
N ARG A 75 10.69 -18.00 3.73
CA ARG A 75 11.45 -16.72 3.79
C ARG A 75 10.59 -15.60 4.35
N ALA A 76 9.36 -15.45 3.87
CA ALA A 76 8.38 -14.47 4.36
C ALA A 76 8.15 -14.60 5.88
N ALA A 77 8.09 -15.84 6.39
CA ALA A 77 7.92 -16.12 7.81
C ALA A 77 9.24 -16.06 8.63
N ALA A 78 10.39 -15.84 8.01
CA ALA A 78 11.68 -15.95 8.69
C ALA A 78 11.90 -14.86 9.74
N TRP A 79 11.29 -13.68 9.54
CA TRP A 79 11.52 -12.50 10.37
C TRP A 79 10.28 -11.99 11.10
N VAL A 80 9.12 -12.03 10.46
CA VAL A 80 7.86 -11.53 11.03
C VAL A 80 7.55 -12.21 12.38
N GLY A 81 7.12 -11.43 13.36
CA GLY A 81 6.82 -11.90 14.72
C GLY A 81 8.04 -12.06 15.64
N ARG A 82 9.26 -11.80 15.15
CA ARG A 82 10.50 -11.87 15.95
C ARG A 82 10.94 -10.51 16.45
N GLU A 83 12.04 -10.49 17.20
CA GLU A 83 12.76 -9.26 17.56
C GLU A 83 14.02 -9.09 16.70
N TRP A 84 14.28 -7.86 16.26
CA TRP A 84 15.52 -7.46 15.61
C TRP A 84 15.97 -6.13 16.21
N ARG A 85 17.17 -6.12 16.79
CA ARG A 85 17.77 -4.92 17.42
C ARG A 85 16.85 -4.24 18.44
N GLY A 86 16.17 -5.04 19.27
CA GLY A 86 15.23 -4.56 20.27
C GLY A 86 13.89 -4.06 19.72
N ASN A 87 13.61 -4.26 18.44
CA ASN A 87 12.33 -3.91 17.81
C ASN A 87 11.57 -5.18 17.42
N PHE A 88 10.27 -5.20 17.69
CA PHE A 88 9.40 -6.25 17.20
C PHE A 88 9.14 -6.09 15.69
N ILE A 89 9.25 -7.19 14.94
CA ILE A 89 9.07 -7.22 13.49
C ILE A 89 7.60 -7.46 13.15
N GLY A 90 6.84 -6.37 13.13
CA GLY A 90 5.42 -6.38 12.75
C GLY A 90 5.17 -6.44 11.25
N GLY A 91 6.04 -5.86 10.43
CA GLY A 91 5.89 -5.78 8.98
C GLY A 91 7.21 -6.03 8.26
N VAL A 92 7.18 -6.84 7.22
CA VAL A 92 8.34 -7.12 6.35
C VAL A 92 7.93 -6.86 4.91
N ALA A 93 8.83 -6.28 4.12
CA ALA A 93 8.71 -6.14 2.68
C ALA A 93 10.01 -6.61 2.02
N GLY A 94 9.98 -6.83 0.71
CA GLY A 94 11.17 -7.18 -0.06
C GLY A 94 11.10 -6.70 -1.50
N PRO A 95 12.16 -6.88 -2.30
CA PRO A 95 12.24 -6.31 -3.64
C PRO A 95 11.31 -7.02 -4.64
N TYR A 96 10.86 -6.24 -5.61
CA TYR A 96 10.30 -6.74 -6.87
C TYR A 96 11.42 -6.90 -7.89
N LEU A 97 11.40 -8.03 -8.60
CA LEU A 97 12.23 -8.31 -9.74
C LEU A 97 11.36 -8.30 -11.00
N ASP A 98 11.85 -7.73 -12.09
CA ASP A 98 11.19 -7.89 -13.39
C ASP A 98 11.44 -9.28 -13.99
N ALA A 99 10.96 -9.51 -15.23
CA ALA A 99 11.16 -10.77 -15.94
C ALA A 99 12.64 -11.12 -16.20
N GLY A 100 13.54 -10.14 -16.19
CA GLY A 100 14.99 -10.30 -16.31
C GLY A 100 15.71 -10.48 -14.98
N GLY A 101 15.02 -10.36 -13.85
CA GLY A 101 15.64 -10.38 -12.52
C GLY A 101 16.14 -9.02 -12.04
N GLU A 102 15.85 -7.94 -12.77
CA GLU A 102 16.27 -6.58 -12.41
C GLU A 102 15.28 -5.96 -11.42
N TRP A 103 15.81 -5.25 -10.42
CA TRP A 103 15.01 -4.56 -9.39
C TRP A 103 15.02 -3.03 -9.54
N LEU A 104 15.74 -2.52 -10.54
CA LEU A 104 15.79 -1.10 -10.87
C LEU A 104 14.81 -0.76 -11.99
N LEU A 105 14.12 0.38 -11.84
CA LEU A 105 13.26 0.92 -12.89
C LEU A 105 14.12 1.50 -14.02
N PRO A 106 13.64 1.46 -15.28
CA PRO A 106 14.27 2.21 -16.38
C PRO A 106 14.31 3.71 -16.07
N GLU A 107 15.51 4.30 -16.05
CA GLU A 107 15.71 5.72 -15.80
C GLU A 107 15.71 6.53 -17.11
N GLY A 108 15.04 7.68 -17.10
CA GLY A 108 15.13 8.68 -18.16
C GLY A 108 16.32 9.63 -17.96
N LYS A 109 16.45 10.61 -18.86
CA LYS A 109 17.41 11.72 -18.64
C LYS A 109 16.95 12.57 -17.45
N HIS A 110 17.91 12.98 -16.61
CA HIS A 110 17.62 13.87 -15.50
C HIS A 110 17.04 15.20 -16.01
N ALA A 111 15.85 15.54 -15.55
CA ALA A 111 15.08 16.70 -16.01
C ALA A 111 15.03 17.84 -14.98
N GLY A 112 15.48 17.60 -13.74
CA GLY A 112 15.41 18.59 -12.66
C GLY A 112 13.99 18.79 -12.09
N ASN A 113 13.05 17.91 -12.46
CA ASN A 113 11.68 17.89 -11.96
C ASN A 113 11.41 16.54 -11.29
N ILE A 114 11.00 16.54 -10.02
CA ILE A 114 10.84 15.31 -9.24
C ILE A 114 9.86 14.30 -9.85
N PHE A 115 8.83 14.75 -10.59
CA PHE A 115 7.89 13.84 -11.25
C PHE A 115 8.49 13.20 -12.51
N ALA A 116 9.27 13.95 -13.28
CA ALA A 116 10.01 13.41 -14.42
C ALA A 116 11.16 12.50 -13.96
N ASP A 117 11.81 12.84 -12.84
CA ASP A 117 12.92 12.10 -12.24
C ASP A 117 12.47 10.98 -11.27
N LYS A 118 11.16 10.69 -11.21
CA LYS A 118 10.59 9.76 -10.21
C LYS A 118 11.29 8.40 -10.20
N ALA A 119 11.55 7.83 -11.38
CA ALA A 119 12.23 6.54 -11.47
C ALA A 119 13.63 6.57 -10.86
N ALA A 120 14.40 7.63 -11.09
CA ALA A 120 15.72 7.81 -10.51
C ALA A 120 15.65 7.97 -8.97
N ILE A 121 14.66 8.71 -8.47
CA ILE A 121 14.44 8.89 -7.02
C ILE A 121 14.03 7.57 -6.35
N MET A 122 13.14 6.79 -6.98
CA MET A 122 12.78 5.44 -6.52
C MET A 122 13.98 4.51 -6.53
N ASN A 123 14.77 4.53 -7.59
CA ASN A 123 15.99 3.73 -7.71
C ASN A 123 17.04 4.12 -6.67
N ALA A 124 17.13 5.39 -6.26
CA ALA A 124 17.99 5.80 -5.16
C ALA A 124 17.56 5.16 -3.83
N ALA A 125 16.25 5.07 -3.55
CA ALA A 125 15.74 4.35 -2.38
C ALA A 125 16.02 2.85 -2.47
N ALA A 126 15.74 2.25 -3.62
CA ALA A 126 15.99 0.83 -3.85
C ALA A 126 17.47 0.48 -3.70
N ARG A 127 18.39 1.28 -4.25
CA ARG A 127 19.84 1.08 -4.07
C ARG A 127 20.22 1.08 -2.60
N ARG A 128 19.73 2.05 -1.82
CA ARG A 128 19.99 2.11 -0.37
C ARG A 128 19.46 0.89 0.38
N LEU A 129 18.27 0.39 0.04
CA LEU A 129 17.72 -0.83 0.64
C LEU A 129 18.46 -2.09 0.20
N MET A 130 19.03 -2.08 -1.00
CA MET A 130 19.79 -3.19 -1.57
C MET A 130 21.28 -3.15 -1.20
N GLU A 131 21.77 -2.09 -0.53
CA GLU A 131 23.16 -2.01 -0.09
C GLU A 131 23.53 -3.24 0.78
N PRO A 132 24.70 -3.86 0.54
CA PRO A 132 25.18 -4.93 1.41
C PRO A 132 25.33 -4.43 2.84
N GLY A 133 24.79 -5.16 3.80
CA GLY A 133 24.82 -4.74 5.19
C GLY A 133 23.97 -5.65 6.07
N GLU A 134 23.04 -5.04 6.78
CA GLU A 134 22.16 -5.74 7.71
C GLU A 134 21.17 -6.65 6.99
N ALA A 135 20.78 -7.75 7.66
CA ALA A 135 19.77 -8.67 7.12
C ALA A 135 18.40 -7.99 6.96
N LEU A 136 18.08 -7.06 7.85
CA LEU A 136 16.87 -6.24 7.80
C LEU A 136 17.23 -4.77 7.99
N THR A 137 16.72 -3.92 7.10
CA THR A 137 16.82 -2.46 7.20
C THR A 137 15.44 -1.85 7.31
N VAL A 138 15.30 -0.76 8.05
CA VAL A 138 14.03 -0.01 8.08
C VAL A 138 13.70 0.50 6.69
N SER A 139 12.48 0.22 6.22
CA SER A 139 12.04 0.58 4.88
C SER A 139 11.11 1.80 4.88
N PRO A 140 11.35 2.80 4.01
CA PRO A 140 10.38 3.86 3.72
C PRO A 140 9.37 3.47 2.62
N VAL A 141 9.56 2.30 1.99
CA VAL A 141 8.73 1.80 0.89
C VAL A 141 8.33 0.36 1.12
N ALA A 142 7.24 -0.05 0.50
CA ALA A 142 6.86 -1.44 0.34
C ALA A 142 6.20 -1.61 -1.03
N TYR A 143 6.08 -2.85 -1.46
CA TYR A 143 5.40 -3.19 -2.71
C TYR A 143 4.26 -4.14 -2.37
N GLY A 144 3.03 -3.77 -2.71
CA GLY A 144 1.80 -4.39 -2.19
C GLY A 144 1.74 -5.92 -2.20
N GLY A 145 2.21 -6.57 -3.28
CA GLY A 145 2.29 -8.02 -3.44
C GLY A 145 3.53 -8.68 -2.83
N ASN A 146 4.38 -7.95 -2.12
CA ASN A 146 5.48 -8.50 -1.32
C ASN A 146 5.56 -7.82 0.04
N MET A 147 4.43 -7.86 0.74
CA MET A 147 4.29 -7.40 2.12
C MET A 147 3.84 -8.54 3.03
N VAL A 148 4.47 -8.65 4.18
CA VAL A 148 4.16 -9.62 5.22
C VAL A 148 3.78 -8.88 6.49
N PHE A 149 2.66 -9.27 7.10
CA PHE A 149 2.08 -8.59 8.25
C PHE A 149 1.90 -9.56 9.39
N HIS A 150 2.43 -9.21 10.56
CA HIS A 150 2.08 -9.84 11.83
C HIS A 150 0.76 -9.28 12.35
N ARG A 151 -0.03 -10.11 13.06
CA ARG A 151 -1.28 -9.71 13.72
C ARG A 151 -1.14 -8.48 14.60
N ALA A 152 -0.05 -8.39 15.35
CA ALA A 152 0.22 -7.24 16.21
C ALA A 152 0.28 -5.90 15.45
N LEU A 153 0.74 -5.92 14.19
CA LEU A 153 0.75 -4.74 13.33
C LEU A 153 -0.61 -4.52 12.67
N PHE A 154 -1.13 -5.52 11.96
CA PHE A 154 -2.32 -5.31 11.14
C PHE A 154 -3.60 -5.10 11.97
N SER A 155 -3.64 -5.53 13.23
CA SER A 155 -4.75 -5.20 14.14
C SER A 155 -4.69 -3.77 14.66
N ARG A 156 -3.57 -3.07 14.45
CA ARG A 156 -3.38 -1.67 14.85
C ARG A 156 -3.45 -0.71 13.67
N VAL A 157 -2.94 -1.13 12.51
CA VAL A 157 -2.82 -0.28 11.32
C VAL A 157 -3.63 -0.87 10.16
N GLY A 158 -4.59 -0.11 9.65
CA GLY A 158 -5.32 -0.39 8.43
C GLY A 158 -4.79 0.41 7.24
N PHE A 159 -5.07 -0.05 6.03
CA PHE A 159 -4.86 0.73 4.82
C PHE A 159 -5.86 1.88 4.75
N ASP A 160 -5.41 3.05 4.31
CA ASP A 160 -6.26 4.22 4.13
C ASP A 160 -7.33 3.95 3.05
N PRO A 161 -8.63 3.92 3.40
CA PRO A 161 -9.69 3.65 2.42
C PRO A 161 -9.81 4.73 1.34
N TRP A 162 -9.26 5.93 1.60
CA TRP A 162 -9.33 7.09 0.72
C TRP A 162 -8.01 7.38 0.01
N ILE A 163 -7.00 6.54 0.08
CA ILE A 163 -5.86 6.67 -0.84
C ILE A 163 -6.30 6.22 -2.25
N ALA A 164 -6.04 7.04 -3.26
CA ALA A 164 -6.46 6.74 -4.63
C ALA A 164 -5.50 5.77 -5.35
N ARG A 165 -4.22 5.80 -4.97
CA ARG A 165 -3.12 4.97 -5.49
C ARG A 165 -1.92 5.08 -4.53
N GLY A 166 -1.10 4.03 -4.45
CA GLY A 166 0.10 4.02 -3.61
C GLY A 166 -0.21 3.64 -2.17
N GLU A 167 -1.25 2.82 -1.99
CA GLU A 167 -1.75 2.37 -0.71
C GLU A 167 -0.71 1.59 0.10
N ASP A 168 0.25 0.94 -0.56
CA ASP A 168 1.36 0.21 0.04
C ASP A 168 2.35 1.15 0.74
N ILE A 169 2.81 2.18 0.03
CA ILE A 169 3.68 3.22 0.59
C ILE A 169 2.92 4.03 1.64
N ASP A 170 1.66 4.35 1.38
CA ASP A 170 0.78 5.01 2.34
C ASP A 170 0.63 4.20 3.63
N TYR A 171 0.51 2.87 3.53
CA TYR A 171 0.49 1.97 4.69
C TYR A 171 1.79 2.03 5.49
N VAL A 172 2.96 2.10 4.83
CA VAL A 172 4.25 2.28 5.51
C VAL A 172 4.30 3.61 6.28
N ILE A 173 3.79 4.69 5.69
CA ILE A 173 3.64 5.99 6.37
C ILE A 173 2.69 5.85 7.57
N ASN A 174 1.52 5.23 7.38
CA ASN A 174 0.51 5.03 8.42
C ASN A 174 1.05 4.20 9.59
N ALA A 175 1.81 3.14 9.30
CA ALA A 175 2.48 2.33 10.29
C ALA A 175 3.50 3.15 11.09
N ARG A 176 4.32 3.95 10.41
CA ARG A 176 5.30 4.85 11.03
C ARG A 176 4.64 5.86 11.96
N LEU A 177 3.54 6.49 11.53
CA LEU A 177 2.76 7.43 12.34
C LEU A 177 2.17 6.80 13.60
N GLN A 178 2.00 5.47 13.61
CA GLN A 178 1.53 4.70 14.76
C GLN A 178 2.66 4.00 15.54
N GLY A 179 3.92 4.36 15.27
CA GLY A 179 5.09 3.82 15.99
C GLY A 179 5.60 2.47 15.49
N TRP A 180 5.09 1.98 14.35
CA TRP A 180 5.54 0.74 13.72
C TRP A 180 6.57 1.01 12.62
N SER A 181 7.43 0.03 12.35
CA SER A 181 8.34 0.06 11.20
C SER A 181 8.05 -1.11 10.27
N PHE A 182 8.11 -0.85 8.97
CA PHE A 182 8.36 -1.90 7.99
C PHE A 182 9.86 -2.16 7.87
N TRP A 183 10.20 -3.42 7.74
CA TRP A 183 11.56 -3.89 7.55
C TRP A 183 11.71 -4.42 6.13
N PHE A 184 12.85 -4.16 5.51
CA PHE A 184 13.18 -4.63 4.18
C PHE A 184 14.10 -5.84 4.29
N ASP A 185 13.65 -6.98 3.80
CA ASP A 185 14.45 -8.18 3.60
C ASP A 185 14.84 -8.27 2.12
N ARG A 186 16.13 -8.10 1.83
CA ARG A 186 16.66 -8.13 0.47
C ARG A 186 16.55 -9.51 -0.19
N GLU A 187 16.40 -10.57 0.60
CA GLU A 187 16.26 -11.95 0.12
C GLU A 187 14.80 -12.37 -0.05
N LEU A 188 13.85 -11.56 0.43
CA LEU A 188 12.43 -11.76 0.20
C LEU A 188 12.06 -11.24 -1.20
N THR A 189 12.55 -11.91 -2.24
CA THR A 189 12.36 -11.49 -3.63
C THR A 189 11.09 -12.09 -4.23
N ILE A 190 10.40 -11.33 -5.08
CA ILE A 190 9.32 -11.82 -5.95
C ILE A 190 9.54 -11.37 -7.39
N SER A 191 9.09 -12.16 -8.37
CA SER A 191 9.11 -11.76 -9.78
C SER A 191 7.74 -11.19 -10.18
N HIS A 192 7.69 -9.92 -10.53
CA HIS A 192 6.49 -9.17 -10.90
C HIS A 192 6.39 -9.08 -12.43
N LEU A 193 5.30 -9.61 -12.99
CA LEU A 193 5.10 -9.86 -14.42
C LEU A 193 3.83 -9.16 -14.93
N PRO A 194 3.75 -7.81 -14.84
CA PRO A 194 2.55 -7.08 -15.18
C PRO A 194 2.21 -7.22 -16.67
N PRO A 195 0.91 -7.20 -17.04
CA PRO A 195 0.50 -7.36 -18.42
C PRO A 195 0.96 -6.18 -19.30
N GLN A 196 1.51 -6.48 -20.48
CA GLN A 196 2.12 -5.49 -21.39
C GLN A 196 1.14 -4.41 -21.88
N ASN A 197 -0.16 -4.73 -21.98
CA ASN A 197 -1.14 -3.94 -22.73
C ASN A 197 -2.00 -2.96 -21.89
N TYR A 198 -1.76 -2.84 -20.59
CA TYR A 198 -2.62 -2.04 -19.68
C TYR A 198 -1.93 -0.81 -19.12
N GLN A 199 -1.16 -0.09 -19.93
CA GLN A 199 -0.54 1.15 -19.46
C GLN A 199 -1.51 2.32 -19.55
N SER A 200 -1.93 2.85 -18.39
CA SER A 200 -2.67 4.12 -18.35
C SER A 200 -1.85 5.24 -18.99
N PRO A 201 -2.47 6.25 -19.65
CA PRO A 201 -1.74 7.38 -20.22
C PRO A 201 -0.81 8.07 -19.21
N VAL A 202 0.31 8.63 -19.67
CA VAL A 202 1.30 9.31 -18.82
C VAL A 202 0.64 10.40 -17.98
N TYR A 203 -0.18 11.25 -18.60
CA TYR A 203 -0.90 12.32 -17.92
C TYR A 203 -1.85 11.81 -16.81
N ALA A 204 -2.55 10.69 -17.06
CA ALA A 204 -3.43 10.08 -16.06
C ALA A 204 -2.66 9.53 -14.85
N ARG A 205 -1.49 8.90 -15.08
CA ARG A 205 -0.62 8.42 -13.98
C ARG A 205 -0.04 9.59 -13.18
N LEU A 206 0.43 10.62 -13.87
CA LEU A 206 0.94 11.84 -13.26
C LEU A 206 -0.13 12.52 -12.40
N ARG A 207 -1.35 12.68 -12.91
CA ARG A 207 -2.50 13.17 -12.16
C ARG A 207 -2.73 12.38 -10.86
N ALA A 208 -2.70 11.05 -10.93
CA ALA A 208 -2.87 10.20 -9.76
C ALA A 208 -1.72 10.36 -8.74
N ASP A 209 -0.48 10.47 -9.22
CA ASP A 209 0.70 10.74 -8.37
C ASP A 209 0.60 12.11 -7.68
N VAL A 210 0.19 13.16 -8.40
CA VAL A 210 -0.01 14.49 -7.82
C VAL A 210 -1.06 14.46 -6.72
N ILE A 211 -2.22 13.85 -6.98
CA ILE A 211 -3.31 13.75 -6.01
C ILE A 211 -2.86 13.00 -4.75
N ARG A 212 -2.15 11.87 -4.90
CA ARG A 212 -1.70 11.10 -3.73
C ARG A 212 -0.62 11.82 -2.93
N PHE A 213 0.39 12.41 -3.57
CA PHE A 213 1.50 13.03 -2.84
C PHE A 213 1.08 14.30 -2.11
N VAL A 214 0.18 15.11 -2.70
CA VAL A 214 -0.39 16.28 -2.01
C VAL A 214 -1.19 15.83 -0.78
N TYR A 215 -1.93 14.73 -0.89
CA TYR A 215 -2.68 14.13 0.21
C TYR A 215 -1.76 13.55 1.31
N GLU A 216 -0.77 12.73 0.95
CA GLU A 216 0.21 12.12 1.87
C GLU A 216 1.01 13.20 2.62
N ARG A 217 1.44 14.27 1.92
CA ARG A 217 2.16 15.39 2.53
C ARG A 217 1.31 16.10 3.58
N GLU A 218 0.06 16.42 3.26
CA GLU A 218 -0.85 17.06 4.21
C GLU A 218 -1.15 16.15 5.41
N LYS A 219 -1.28 14.85 5.19
CA LYS A 219 -1.44 13.87 6.27
C LYS A 219 -0.22 13.85 7.21
N LEU A 220 1.01 13.88 6.68
CA LEU A 220 2.23 13.99 7.48
C LEU A 220 2.32 15.31 8.24
N ALA A 221 2.02 16.43 7.58
CA ALA A 221 2.03 17.75 8.19
C ALA A 221 1.09 17.82 9.40
N ARG A 222 -0.13 17.30 9.29
CA ARG A 222 -1.09 17.23 10.42
C ARG A 222 -0.63 16.34 11.55
N ALA A 223 0.16 15.31 11.26
CA ALA A 223 0.76 14.45 12.27
C ALA A 223 2.04 15.03 12.88
N GLY A 224 2.55 16.16 12.38
CA GLY A 224 3.81 16.76 12.82
C GLY A 224 5.04 15.92 12.47
N ALA A 225 4.95 15.06 11.45
CA ALA A 225 5.99 14.12 11.07
C ALA A 225 6.90 14.69 9.97
N ASP A 226 8.21 14.59 10.15
CA ASP A 226 9.21 15.08 9.19
C ASP A 226 9.25 14.19 7.94
N PRO A 227 8.99 14.72 6.73
CA PRO A 227 9.14 14.01 5.46
C PRO A 227 10.48 13.29 5.27
N ALA A 228 11.58 13.83 5.83
CA ALA A 228 12.93 13.29 5.64
C ALA A 228 13.11 11.87 6.18
N GLN A 229 12.25 11.42 7.11
CA GLN A 229 12.28 10.03 7.59
C GLN A 229 11.91 9.01 6.49
N PHE A 230 11.33 9.47 5.38
CA PHE A 230 10.96 8.65 4.22
C PHE A 230 11.88 8.90 3.01
N ASP A 231 13.02 9.57 3.19
CA ASP A 231 13.94 9.83 2.08
C ASP A 231 14.70 8.56 1.62
N PRO A 232 15.05 8.47 0.32
CA PRO A 232 14.81 9.49 -0.71
C PRO A 232 13.40 9.41 -1.32
N TYR A 233 12.74 8.27 -1.22
CA TYR A 233 11.39 8.03 -1.73
C TYR A 233 10.54 7.32 -0.67
N PRO A 234 9.30 7.78 -0.39
CA PRO A 234 8.60 8.93 -1.00
C PRO A 234 9.03 10.31 -0.50
N GLY A 235 9.95 10.42 0.48
CA GLY A 235 10.25 11.65 1.22
C GLY A 235 10.47 12.92 0.38
N ARG A 236 11.14 12.81 -0.79
CA ARG A 236 11.33 13.94 -1.70
C ARG A 236 10.02 14.55 -2.21
N PHE A 237 8.99 13.74 -2.42
CA PHE A 237 7.67 14.16 -2.88
C PHE A 237 6.79 14.72 -1.76
N LEU A 238 7.25 14.68 -0.51
CA LEU A 238 6.48 15.13 0.65
C LEU A 238 7.00 16.48 1.17
N ARG A 239 7.71 17.23 0.32
CA ARG A 239 8.29 18.56 0.63
C ARG A 239 7.39 19.69 0.10
N ASP A 240 7.68 20.92 0.54
CA ASP A 240 6.83 22.09 0.27
C ASP A 240 6.77 22.47 -1.22
N ASP A 241 7.84 22.22 -1.96
CA ASP A 241 7.96 22.51 -3.40
C ASP A 241 7.27 21.48 -4.32
N LEU A 242 6.63 20.44 -3.75
CA LEU A 242 5.91 19.39 -4.48
C LEU A 242 4.97 19.97 -5.55
N GLU A 243 4.13 20.92 -5.17
CA GLU A 243 3.08 21.43 -6.04
C GLU A 243 3.63 22.26 -7.20
N THR A 244 4.73 22.97 -6.99
CA THR A 244 5.44 23.70 -8.05
C THR A 244 5.96 22.72 -9.10
N HIS A 245 6.61 21.64 -8.67
CA HIS A 245 7.05 20.58 -9.58
C HIS A 245 5.89 19.86 -10.26
N ALA A 246 4.79 19.62 -9.52
CA ALA A 246 3.59 18.97 -10.03
C ALA A 246 2.95 19.77 -11.17
N LEU A 247 2.78 21.09 -10.97
CA LEU A 247 2.19 21.97 -11.97
C LEU A 247 3.05 21.99 -13.24
N ALA A 248 4.37 22.17 -13.10
CA ALA A 248 5.29 22.16 -14.24
C ALA A 248 5.25 20.84 -15.02
N ALA A 249 5.27 19.70 -14.31
CA ALA A 249 5.20 18.39 -14.94
C ALA A 249 3.86 18.14 -15.64
N LEU A 250 2.75 18.58 -15.04
CA LEU A 250 1.43 18.47 -15.65
C LEU A 250 1.34 19.32 -16.92
N GLN A 251 1.82 20.58 -16.88
CA GLN A 251 1.84 21.46 -18.05
C GLN A 251 2.69 20.90 -19.19
N GLU A 252 3.84 20.30 -18.89
CA GLU A 252 4.70 19.66 -19.89
C GLU A 252 4.01 18.47 -20.58
N GLN A 253 3.21 17.70 -19.84
CA GLN A 253 2.51 16.51 -20.34
C GLN A 253 1.08 16.80 -20.85
N ALA A 254 0.65 18.06 -20.84
CA ALA A 254 -0.73 18.46 -21.13
C ALA A 254 -1.03 18.47 -22.64
N LEU A 255 -1.35 17.30 -23.19
CA LEU A 255 -1.93 17.19 -24.54
C LEU A 255 -3.42 17.55 -24.52
N GLU A 256 -3.93 18.14 -25.60
CA GLU A 256 -5.34 18.60 -25.69
C GLU A 256 -6.35 17.48 -25.34
N ALA A 257 -6.16 16.28 -25.89
CA ALA A 257 -7.02 15.12 -25.61
C ALA A 257 -6.96 14.66 -24.15
N ASP A 258 -5.78 14.76 -23.51
CA ASP A 258 -5.60 14.38 -22.11
C ASP A 258 -6.22 15.42 -21.17
N VAL A 259 -6.04 16.70 -21.46
CA VAL A 259 -6.66 17.81 -20.71
C VAL A 259 -8.19 17.73 -20.80
N ALA A 260 -8.74 17.49 -21.99
CA ALA A 260 -10.19 17.35 -22.18
C ALA A 260 -10.77 16.20 -21.35
N ARG A 261 -10.00 15.13 -21.14
CA ARG A 261 -10.43 13.94 -20.40
C ARG A 261 -10.20 14.01 -18.90
N TRP A 262 -9.06 14.55 -18.47
CA TRP A 262 -8.56 14.45 -17.10
C TRP A 262 -8.48 15.78 -16.36
N GLY A 263 -8.71 16.88 -17.06
CA GLY A 263 -8.71 18.25 -16.52
C GLY A 263 -7.40 19.00 -16.78
N LEU A 264 -7.50 20.33 -16.68
CA LEU A 264 -6.36 21.24 -16.78
C LEU A 264 -5.39 21.04 -15.61
N PRO A 265 -4.08 21.28 -15.80
CA PRO A 265 -3.07 21.20 -14.74
C PRO A 265 -3.47 21.94 -13.45
N GLU A 266 -3.95 23.18 -13.57
CA GLU A 266 -4.34 24.03 -12.45
C GLU A 266 -5.57 23.47 -11.72
N THR A 267 -6.52 22.89 -12.48
CA THR A 267 -7.69 22.23 -11.92
C THR A 267 -7.29 20.96 -11.15
N ILE A 268 -6.32 20.19 -11.65
CA ILE A 268 -5.80 19.01 -10.96
C ILE A 268 -5.15 19.39 -9.63
N ILE A 269 -4.34 20.46 -9.60
CA ILE A 269 -3.73 20.97 -8.36
C ILE A 269 -4.82 21.43 -7.38
N ALA A 270 -5.82 22.17 -7.85
CA ALA A 270 -6.94 22.60 -7.01
C ALA A 270 -7.73 21.41 -6.43
N GLN A 271 -7.98 20.38 -7.24
CA GLN A 271 -8.62 19.13 -6.78
C GLN A 271 -7.77 18.41 -5.72
N ALA A 272 -6.46 18.32 -5.93
CA ALA A 272 -5.54 17.69 -4.99
C ALA A 272 -5.54 18.43 -3.63
N ARG A 273 -5.49 19.77 -3.65
CA ARG A 273 -5.60 20.62 -2.45
C ARG A 273 -6.92 20.42 -1.72
N HIS A 274 -8.04 20.49 -2.44
CA HIS A 274 -9.37 20.29 -1.86
C HIS A 274 -9.48 18.93 -1.17
N ARG A 275 -9.01 17.87 -1.83
CA ARG A 275 -8.98 16.52 -1.24
C ARG A 275 -8.15 16.48 0.04
N ALA A 276 -6.97 17.11 0.02
CA ALA A 276 -6.06 17.14 1.15
C ALA A 276 -6.62 17.94 2.35
N GLN A 277 -7.53 18.89 2.14
CA GLN A 277 -8.14 19.62 3.25
C GLN A 277 -9.07 18.75 4.11
N GLU A 278 -9.86 17.86 3.48
CA GLU A 278 -10.92 17.12 4.17
C GLU A 278 -10.52 15.68 4.51
N THR A 279 -9.86 15.00 3.58
CA THR A 279 -9.63 13.54 3.65
C THR A 279 -8.75 13.11 4.82
N PRO A 280 -7.67 13.84 5.20
CA PRO A 280 -6.82 13.42 6.31
C PRO A 280 -7.55 13.35 7.65
N ALA A 281 -8.57 14.19 7.86
CA ALA A 281 -9.39 14.13 9.07
C ALA A 281 -10.25 12.85 9.09
N ARG A 282 -10.79 12.44 7.93
CA ARG A 282 -11.51 11.16 7.79
C ARG A 282 -10.57 9.98 8.08
N TYR A 283 -9.36 10.02 7.53
CA TYR A 283 -8.34 9.01 7.82
C TYR A 283 -7.97 8.96 9.30
N ALA A 284 -7.80 10.11 9.98
CA ALA A 284 -7.49 10.12 11.41
C ALA A 284 -8.57 9.43 12.25
N VAL A 285 -9.86 9.64 11.94
CA VAL A 285 -10.98 8.93 12.59
C VAL A 285 -10.94 7.43 12.28
N PHE A 286 -10.67 7.06 11.03
CA PHE A 286 -10.51 5.66 10.64
C PHE A 286 -9.36 4.98 11.40
N ALA A 287 -8.18 5.60 11.44
CA ALA A 287 -7.01 5.05 12.12
C ALA A 287 -7.27 4.82 13.62
N GLN A 288 -7.99 5.72 14.28
CA GLN A 288 -8.37 5.56 15.69
C GLN A 288 -9.41 4.46 15.92
N THR A 289 -10.33 4.24 14.96
CA THR A 289 -11.41 3.25 15.09
C THR A 289 -11.03 1.86 14.60
N TRP A 290 -10.01 1.75 13.73
CA TRP A 290 -9.54 0.51 13.12
C TRP A 290 -9.30 -0.62 14.14
N PRO A 291 -8.54 -0.45 15.25
CA PRO A 291 -8.28 -1.56 16.16
C PRO A 291 -9.55 -2.16 16.75
N ARG A 292 -10.50 -1.30 17.15
CA ARG A 292 -11.79 -1.73 17.69
C ARG A 292 -12.63 -2.45 16.64
N LEU A 293 -12.62 -1.95 15.40
CA LEU A 293 -13.30 -2.58 14.27
C LEU A 293 -12.77 -4.00 14.04
N VAL A 294 -11.45 -4.15 13.99
CA VAL A 294 -10.77 -5.43 13.78
C VAL A 294 -11.14 -6.43 14.87
N ASP A 295 -11.05 -6.04 16.15
CA ASP A 295 -11.36 -6.89 17.30
C ASP A 295 -12.83 -7.36 17.30
N ILE A 296 -13.76 -6.46 16.99
CA ILE A 296 -15.19 -6.78 16.94
C ILE A 296 -15.49 -7.78 15.82
N LEU A 297 -14.90 -7.59 14.63
CA LEU A 297 -15.09 -8.53 13.53
C LEU A 297 -14.46 -9.89 13.82
N ALA A 298 -13.29 -9.93 14.45
CA ALA A 298 -12.64 -11.18 14.84
C ALA A 298 -13.47 -12.01 15.83
N ALA A 299 -14.18 -11.34 16.74
CA ALA A 299 -15.08 -11.96 17.71
C ALA A 299 -16.44 -12.36 17.12
N ASP A 300 -16.74 -11.98 15.87
CA ASP A 300 -18.02 -12.26 15.23
C ASP A 300 -18.13 -13.73 14.80
N ARG A 301 -18.88 -14.51 15.58
CA ARG A 301 -19.10 -15.94 15.31
C ARG A 301 -19.75 -16.21 13.95
N VAL A 302 -20.64 -15.33 13.49
CA VAL A 302 -21.31 -15.52 12.19
C VAL A 302 -20.30 -15.43 11.06
N LEU A 303 -19.40 -14.44 11.12
CA LEU A 303 -18.32 -14.32 10.13
C LEU A 303 -17.35 -15.49 10.21
N ARG A 304 -16.97 -15.90 11.42
CA ARG A 304 -16.05 -17.02 11.63
C ARG A 304 -16.60 -18.32 11.05
N ASP A 305 -17.82 -18.70 11.42
CA ASP A 305 -18.47 -19.93 10.95
C ASP A 305 -18.62 -19.91 9.42
N TYR A 306 -18.99 -18.74 8.86
CA TYR A 306 -19.11 -18.53 7.43
C TYR A 306 -17.80 -18.80 6.68
N TRP A 307 -16.68 -18.23 7.15
CA TRP A 307 -15.38 -18.40 6.51
C TRP A 307 -14.78 -19.78 6.71
N GLN A 308 -14.91 -20.36 7.91
CA GLN A 308 -14.45 -21.72 8.18
C GLN A 308 -15.15 -22.74 7.30
N ALA A 309 -16.45 -22.58 7.03
CA ALA A 309 -17.18 -23.47 6.12
C ALA A 309 -16.66 -23.44 4.68
N ARG A 310 -16.04 -22.33 4.24
CA ARG A 310 -15.50 -22.13 2.88
C ARG A 310 -14.03 -22.50 2.72
N MET A 311 -13.32 -22.67 3.83
CA MET A 311 -11.91 -23.08 3.85
C MET A 311 -11.72 -24.60 3.96
N ARG A 312 -12.81 -25.35 4.19
CA ARG A 312 -12.88 -26.82 4.12
C ARG A 312 -13.00 -27.28 2.67
#